data_AF-A0A3L7QBL0-F1
#
_entry.id   AF-A0A3L7QBL0-F1
#
_cell.length_a   1.000
_cell.length_b   1.000
_cell.length_c   1.000
_cell.angle_alpha   90.00
_cell.angle_beta   90.00
_cell.angle_gamma   90.00
#
_symmetry.space_group_name_H-M   'P 1'
#
loop_
_entity.id
_entity.type
_entity.pdbx_description
1 polymer ?
#
loop_
_entity_poly.entity_id
_entity_poly.type
_entity_poly.pdbx_seq_one_letter_code
_entity_poly.pdbx_strand_id
1 'polypeptide(L)' 'MIYLNIHLRVKDAVDIDKVGALLREQGRLSRAEPGCLRFDVYKSKNEASLYLL' A
#
# COMPACT_ATOMS: atom_id res chain seq x y z
N MET A 1 13.32 -2.73 16.19
CA MET A 1 12.83 -2.61 14.80
C MET A 1 11.45 -3.21 14.74
N ILE A 2 10.45 -2.50 14.22
CA ILE A 2 9.09 -3.04 14.07
C ILE A 2 8.85 -3.34 12.59
N TYR A 3 8.25 -4.48 12.30
CA TYR A 3 7.84 -4.88 10.96
C TYR A 3 6.32 -4.99 10.94
N LEU A 4 5.68 -4.13 10.16
CA LEU A 4 4.24 -4.15 9.94
C LEU A 4 4.00 -4.80 8.58
N ASN A 5 3.12 -5.80 8.53
CA ASN A 5 2.65 -6.40 7.29
C ASN A 5 1.13 -6.21 7.28
N ILE A 6 0.64 -5.35 6.40
CA ILE A 6 -0.76 -4.93 6.40
C ILE A 6 -1.43 -5.41 5.13
N HIS A 7 -2.51 -6.18 5.26
CA HIS A 7 -3.35 -6.58 4.14
C HIS A 7 -4.49 -5.56 3.99
N LEU A 8 -4.52 -4.88 2.85
CA LEU A 8 -5.62 -4.00 2.48
C LEU A 8 -6.46 -4.63 1.37
N ARG A 9 -7.78 -4.58 1.55
CA ARG A 9 -8.78 -4.96 0.54
C ARG A 9 -9.59 -3.74 0.16
N VAL A 10 -9.52 -3.35 -1.11
CA VAL A 10 -10.42 -2.33 -1.68
C VAL A 10 -11.84 -2.89 -1.70
N LYS A 11 -12.79 -2.14 -1.13
CA LYS A 11 -14.18 -2.58 -1.00
C LYS A 11 -14.88 -2.58 -2.36
N ASP A 12 -14.75 -1.48 -3.09
CA ASP A 12 -15.45 -1.26 -4.35
C ASP A 12 -14.48 -1.35 -5.53
N ALA A 13 -14.84 -2.14 -6.55
CA ALA A 13 -13.97 -2.38 -7.70
C ALA A 13 -13.63 -1.09 -8.47
N VAL A 14 -14.55 -0.12 -8.47
CA VAL A 14 -14.36 1.19 -9.11
C VAL A 14 -13.24 2.03 -8.48
N ASP A 15 -12.88 1.74 -7.23
CA ASP A 15 -11.86 2.50 -6.49
C ASP A 15 -10.47 1.88 -6.57
N ILE A 16 -10.30 0.71 -7.21
CA ILE A 16 -9.02 -0.03 -7.22
C ILE A 16 -7.86 0.82 -7.73
N ASP A 17 -8.06 1.54 -8.84
CA ASP A 17 -7.00 2.36 -9.44
C ASP A 17 -6.73 3.62 -8.62
N LYS A 18 -7.79 4.25 -8.09
CA LYS A 18 -7.67 5.41 -7.20
C LYS A 18 -6.90 5.06 -5.93
N VAL A 19 -7.25 3.95 -5.27
CA VAL A 19 -6.54 3.47 -4.07
C VAL A 19 -5.10 3.11 -4.42
N GLY A 20 -4.84 2.48 -5.56
CA GLY A 20 -3.48 2.18 -6.02
C GLY A 20 -2.62 3.44 -6.18
N ALA A 21 -3.17 4.50 -6.76
CA ALA A 21 -2.48 5.79 -6.88
C ALA A 21 -2.20 6.44 -5.52
N LEU A 22 -3.19 6.42 -4.61
CA LEU A 22 -3.04 6.95 -3.25
C LEU A 22 -1.99 6.18 -2.45
N LEU A 23 -1.98 4.84 -2.52
CA LEU A 23 -0.99 4.01 -1.83
C LEU A 23 0.43 4.26 -2.36
N ARG A 24 0.58 4.50 -3.67
CA ARG A 24 1.88 4.85 -4.26
C ARG A 24 2.41 6.16 -3.68
N GLU A 25 1.56 7.17 -3.58
CA GLU A 25 1.93 8.47 -3.02
C GLU A 25 2.19 8.38 -1.51
N GLN A 26 1.36 7.63 -0.79
CA GLN A 26 1.56 7.35 0.63
C GLN A 26 2.90 6.66 0.87
N GLY A 27 3.27 5.65 0.07
CA GLY A 27 4.59 5.02 0.18
C GLY A 27 5.74 6.00 -0.07
N ARG A 28 5.58 6.98 -0.98
CA ARG A 28 6.57 8.05 -1.19
C ARG A 28 6.71 8.94 0.04
N LEU A 29 5.61 9.36 0.64
CA LEU A 29 5.59 10.20 1.83
C LEU A 29 6.12 9.46 3.05
N SER A 30 5.74 8.20 3.25
CA SER A 30 6.13 7.43 4.43
C SER A 30 7.61 7.09 4.48
N ARG A 31 8.26 6.90 3.33
CA ARG A 31 9.74 6.77 3.30
C ARG A 31 10.47 8.04 3.75
N ALA A 32 9.82 9.21 3.77
CA ALA A 32 10.39 10.45 4.29
C ALA A 32 10.11 10.64 5.79
N GLU A 33 9.29 9.80 6.42
CA GLU A 33 8.97 9.92 7.84
C GLU A 33 10.16 9.51 8.72
N PRO A 34 10.48 10.27 9.79
CA PRO A 34 11.54 9.91 10.72
C PRO A 34 11.32 8.52 11.33
N GLY A 35 12.33 7.66 11.22
CA GLY A 35 12.28 6.29 11.74
C GLY A 35 11.67 5.25 10.78
N CYS A 36 11.15 5.67 9.62
CA CYS A 36 10.78 4.73 8.57
C CYS A 36 12.05 4.26 7.83
N LEU A 37 12.40 2.98 7.98
CA LEU A 37 13.52 2.40 7.24
C LEU A 37 13.12 1.90 5.85
N ARG A 38 11.89 1.40 5.72
CA ARG A 38 11.38 0.81 4.49
C ARG A 38 9.86 0.90 4.50
N PHE A 39 9.30 1.25 3.35
CA PHE A 39 7.87 1.21 3.10
C PHE A 39 7.64 0.82 1.64
N ASP A 40 7.04 -0.35 1.44
CA ASP A 40 6.72 -0.88 0.12
C ASP A 40 5.21 -1.05 -0.02
N VAL A 41 4.75 -1.09 -1.27
CA VAL A 41 3.36 -1.40 -1.59
C VAL A 41 3.39 -2.42 -2.72
N TYR A 42 2.80 -3.57 -2.48
CA TYR A 42 2.65 -4.64 -3.45
C TYR A 42 1.19 -4.81 -3.82
N LYS A 43 0.90 -4.88 -5.13
CA LYS A 43 -0.41 -5.27 -5.64
C LYS A 43 -0.41 -6.77 -5.92
N SER A 44 -1.45 -7.47 -5.47
CA SER A 44 -1.62 -8.89 -5.77
C SER A 44 -1.77 -9.11 -7.27
N LYS A 45 -1.14 -10.17 -7.79
CA LYS A 45 -1.27 -10.60 -9.19
C LYS A 45 -2.53 -11.42 -9.44
N ASN A 46 -3.11 -12.02 -8.39
CA ASN A 46 -4.27 -12.92 -8.50
C ASN A 46 -5.58 -12.22 -8.12
N GLU A 47 -5.52 -11.15 -7.33
CA GLU A 47 -6.70 -10.43 -6.85
C GLU A 47 -6.46 -8.92 -6.83
N ALA A 48 -7.02 -8.21 -7.81
CA ALA A 48 -6.71 -6.79 -8.05
C ALA A 48 -7.10 -5.84 -6.90
N SER A 49 -8.03 -6.24 -6.03
CA SER A 49 -8.47 -5.48 -4.86
C SER A 49 -7.54 -5.63 -3.66
N LEU A 50 -6.55 -6.53 -3.71
CA LEU A 50 -5.64 -6.79 -2.61
C LEU A 50 -4.28 -6.11 -2.76
N TYR A 51 -3.87 -5.49 -1.65
CA TYR A 51 -2.55 -4.88 -1.48
C TYR A 51 -1.88 -5.38 -0.20
N LEU A 52 -0.55 -5.50 -0.24
CA LEU A 52 0.32 -5.72 0.92
C LEU A 52 1.24 -4.51 1.08
N LEU A 53 1.36 -4.02 2.31
CA LEU A 53 2.20 -2.90 2.71
C LEU A 53 3.27 -3.42 3.67
#